data_AF-A0A1W1CPA7-F1
#
_entry.id   AF-A0A1W1CPA7-F1
#
_cell.length_a   1.000
_cell.length_b   1.000
_cell.length_c   1.000
_cell.angle_alpha   90.00
_cell.angle_beta   90.00
_cell.angle_gamma   90.00
#
_symmetry.space_group_name_H-M   'P 1'
#
loop_
_entity.id
_entity.type
_entity.pdbx_description
1 polymer ?
#
loop_
_entity_poly.entity_id
_entity_poly.type
_entity_poly.pdbx_seq_one_letter_code
_entity_poly.pdbx_strand_id
1 'polypeptide(L)'
;MKEIKFYKTSSGKSPVEDFLDSLSSKEAQKVTWVLSLIEEMDSISTKFYKKLSNCDEYIAKRKKSDTEFTLNFDDGYQEFKIGEMLKLARKETGLTQEDVAEAMHTKKSAISRIENHAQDIRLSTLQAFAHIMGKELKIQLV
;
A
#
# COMPACT_ATOMS: atom_id res chain seq x y z
N MET A 1 9.80 3.00 -14.15
CA MET A 1 9.71 3.53 -12.78
C MET A 1 8.67 4.63 -12.77
N LYS A 2 7.69 4.56 -11.86
CA LYS A 2 6.77 5.65 -11.48
C LYS A 2 7.49 6.82 -10.82
N GLU A 3 6.72 7.78 -10.28
CA GLU A 3 7.23 9.11 -9.95
C GLU A 3 6.21 9.95 -9.11
N ILE A 4 6.55 10.62 -7.96
CA ILE A 4 5.71 11.60 -7.18
C ILE A 4 6.18 13.10 -6.88
N LYS A 5 6.05 14.07 -7.82
CA LYS A 5 6.43 15.51 -7.80
C LYS A 5 5.43 16.34 -6.99
N PHE A 6 5.89 16.84 -5.86
CA PHE A 6 5.16 17.85 -5.12
C PHE A 6 5.24 19.23 -5.80
N TYR A 7 4.09 19.87 -5.96
CA TYR A 7 3.99 21.24 -6.47
C TYR A 7 4.80 22.20 -5.59
N LYS A 8 5.56 23.10 -6.22
CA LYS A 8 6.30 24.18 -5.54
C LYS A 8 5.79 25.53 -6.03
N THR A 9 5.59 26.46 -5.10
CA THR A 9 5.23 27.85 -5.39
C THR A 9 6.39 28.60 -6.05
N SER A 10 6.13 29.81 -6.57
CA SER A 10 7.19 30.74 -7.01
C SER A 10 8.20 31.11 -5.91
N SER A 11 7.83 30.94 -4.64
CA SER A 11 8.72 31.10 -3.48
C SER A 11 9.42 29.81 -3.04
N GLY A 12 9.31 28.72 -3.80
CA GLY A 12 9.97 27.43 -3.55
C GLY A 12 9.33 26.55 -2.48
N LYS A 13 8.30 27.03 -1.77
CA LYS A 13 7.55 26.23 -0.79
C LYS A 13 6.73 25.15 -1.47
N SER A 14 6.57 23.99 -0.82
CA SER A 14 5.61 22.98 -1.26
C SER A 14 4.40 22.89 -0.32
N PRO A 15 3.21 23.35 -0.76
CA PRO A 15 1.98 23.16 0.01
C PRO A 15 1.60 21.70 0.26
N VAL A 16 2.15 20.76 -0.54
CA VAL A 16 1.96 19.33 -0.32
C VAL A 16 2.82 18.85 0.85
N GLU A 17 4.08 19.28 0.93
CA GLU A 17 4.93 19.01 2.10
C GLU A 17 4.36 19.68 3.35
N ASP A 18 3.92 20.95 3.27
CA ASP A 18 3.28 21.67 4.38
C ASP A 18 2.02 20.93 4.89
N PHE A 19 1.22 20.36 3.98
CA PHE A 19 0.06 19.52 4.33
C PHE A 19 0.48 18.21 4.98
N LEU A 20 1.44 17.48 4.39
CA LEU A 20 1.92 16.20 4.94
C LEU A 20 2.55 16.38 6.33
N ASP A 21 3.30 17.47 6.55
CA ASP A 21 3.89 17.78 7.85
C ASP A 21 2.85 18.14 8.92
N SER A 22 1.64 18.58 8.51
CA SER A 22 0.51 18.87 9.40
C SER A 22 -0.32 17.65 9.82
N LEU A 23 -0.13 16.51 9.15
CA LEU A 23 -0.82 15.25 9.48
C LEU A 23 -0.24 14.60 10.74
N SER A 24 -1.03 13.77 11.42
CA SER A 24 -0.48 12.88 12.44
C SER A 24 0.45 11.84 11.80
N SER A 25 1.40 11.31 12.58
CA SER A 25 2.39 10.33 12.11
C SER A 25 1.76 9.13 11.39
N LYS A 26 0.62 8.63 11.89
CA LYS A 26 -0.15 7.51 11.30
C LYS A 26 -0.88 7.87 10.00
N GLU A 27 -1.29 9.12 9.83
CA GLU A 27 -1.92 9.60 8.60
C GLU A 27 -0.85 9.85 7.53
N ALA A 28 0.24 10.52 7.90
CA ALA A 28 1.41 10.72 7.04
C ALA A 28 1.99 9.38 6.56
N GLN A 29 2.12 8.38 7.44
CA GLN A 29 2.51 7.00 7.08
C GLN A 29 1.64 6.45 5.94
N LYS A 30 0.31 6.44 6.11
CA LYS A 30 -0.62 5.89 5.13
C LYS A 30 -0.59 6.63 3.80
N VAL A 31 -0.53 7.96 3.82
CA VAL A 31 -0.40 8.74 2.58
C VAL A 31 0.90 8.36 1.88
N THR A 32 2.01 8.30 2.62
CA THR A 32 3.32 7.98 2.04
C THR A 32 3.40 6.55 1.50
N TRP A 33 2.79 5.56 2.18
CA TRP A 33 2.70 4.18 1.68
C TRP A 33 1.92 4.08 0.37
N VAL A 34 0.81 4.82 0.21
CA VAL A 34 0.07 4.90 -1.07
C VAL A 34 0.95 5.51 -2.16
N LEU A 35 1.76 6.52 -1.81
CA LEU A 35 2.68 7.16 -2.73
C LEU A 35 3.82 6.19 -3.16
N SER A 36 4.52 5.53 -2.25
CA SER A 36 5.52 4.50 -2.61
C SER A 36 4.94 3.38 -3.49
N LEU A 37 3.70 2.95 -3.22
CA LEU A 37 3.00 1.94 -4.03
C LEU A 37 2.74 2.40 -5.49
N ILE A 38 2.46 3.68 -5.70
CA ILE A 38 2.31 4.30 -7.04
C ILE A 38 3.63 4.30 -7.81
N GLU A 39 4.77 4.45 -7.12
CA GLU A 39 6.10 4.47 -7.75
C GLU A 39 6.57 3.07 -8.16
N GLU A 40 6.24 2.06 -7.34
CA GLU A 40 6.63 0.66 -7.53
C GLU A 40 5.74 -0.17 -8.48
N MET A 41 4.41 -0.01 -8.43
CA MET A 41 3.48 -0.88 -9.18
C MET A 41 3.08 -0.28 -10.54
N ASP A 42 3.13 -1.07 -11.61
CA ASP A 42 2.69 -0.63 -12.95
C ASP A 42 1.17 -0.36 -13.00
N SER A 43 0.35 -1.24 -12.42
CA SER A 43 -1.09 -1.05 -12.25
C SER A 43 -1.48 -0.89 -10.78
N ILE A 44 -2.32 0.10 -10.51
CA ILE A 44 -3.09 0.29 -9.28
C ILE A 44 -4.55 0.63 -9.63
N SER A 45 -5.44 0.58 -8.64
CA SER A 45 -6.87 0.88 -8.83
C SER A 45 -7.09 2.30 -9.38
N THR A 46 -7.86 2.43 -10.46
CA THR A 46 -8.04 3.68 -11.23
C THR A 46 -8.61 4.87 -10.46
N LYS A 47 -9.11 4.65 -9.23
CA LYS A 47 -9.54 5.71 -8.30
C LYS A 47 -8.40 6.59 -7.75
N PHE A 48 -7.12 6.28 -8.02
CA PHE A 48 -5.97 6.92 -7.34
C PHE A 48 -4.94 7.63 -8.26
N TYR A 49 -5.20 7.83 -9.57
CA TYR A 49 -4.16 8.33 -10.49
C TYR A 49 -4.08 9.84 -10.71
N LYS A 50 -2.84 10.37 -10.59
CA LYS A 50 -2.13 11.11 -11.67
C LYS A 50 -0.59 11.01 -11.47
N LYS A 51 0.18 11.43 -12.49
CA LYS A 51 1.63 11.17 -12.80
C LYS A 51 2.57 12.30 -12.32
N LEU A 52 3.79 12.08 -11.75
CA LEU A 52 4.45 13.08 -10.87
C LEU A 52 6.08 13.18 -10.83
N SER A 53 6.88 12.57 -9.88
CA SER A 53 8.37 12.50 -9.39
C SER A 53 8.92 13.02 -7.97
N ASN A 54 9.10 12.20 -6.87
CA ASN A 54 9.74 12.40 -5.49
C ASN A 54 8.93 12.07 -4.17
N CYS A 55 9.15 10.93 -3.48
CA CYS A 55 8.72 10.73 -2.06
C CYS A 55 9.83 10.43 -1.04
N ASP A 56 10.96 9.86 -1.46
CA ASP A 56 12.05 9.45 -0.55
C ASP A 56 12.63 10.59 0.29
N GLU A 57 12.75 11.79 -0.29
CA GLU A 57 13.22 12.99 0.42
C GLU A 57 12.32 13.34 1.62
N TYR A 58 11.00 13.23 1.46
CA TYR A 58 10.04 13.48 2.53
C TYR A 58 10.09 12.38 3.60
N ILE A 59 10.17 11.10 3.20
CA ILE A 59 10.33 9.97 4.13
C ILE A 59 11.59 10.14 4.96
N ALA A 60 12.73 10.43 4.31
CA ALA A 60 14.02 10.60 4.96
C ALA A 60 14.09 11.83 5.87
N LYS A 61 13.37 12.91 5.52
CA LYS A 61 13.16 14.08 6.39
C LYS A 61 12.35 13.68 7.62
N ARG A 62 11.18 13.05 7.44
CA ARG A 62 10.24 12.74 8.52
C ARG A 62 10.76 11.66 9.48
N LYS A 63 11.41 10.59 8.96
CA LYS A 63 12.08 9.56 9.80
C LYS A 63 13.16 10.13 10.73
N LYS A 64 13.77 11.27 10.41
CA LYS A 64 14.77 11.93 11.28
C LYS A 64 14.17 12.75 12.42
N SER A 65 12.93 13.21 12.26
CA SER A 65 12.27 14.14 13.21
C SER A 65 11.14 13.52 14.01
N ASP A 66 10.61 12.36 13.59
CA ASP A 66 9.39 11.77 14.11
C ASP A 66 9.59 10.27 14.39
N THR A 67 9.82 9.95 15.67
CA THR A 67 10.04 8.58 16.14
C THR A 67 8.79 7.72 16.01
N GLU A 68 7.58 8.27 16.20
CA GLU A 68 6.33 7.52 16.02
C GLU A 68 6.09 7.19 14.54
N PHE A 69 6.41 8.12 13.63
CA PHE A 69 6.38 7.87 12.18
C PHE A 69 7.39 6.80 11.76
N THR A 70 8.55 6.73 12.42
CA THR A 70 9.60 5.76 12.10
C THR A 70 9.27 4.35 12.63
N LEU A 71 8.65 4.27 13.80
CA LEU A 71 8.31 3.01 14.45
C LEU A 71 7.38 2.17 13.55
N ASN A 72 7.86 0.98 13.17
CA ASN A 72 7.17 0.02 12.30
C ASN A 72 6.82 0.57 10.90
N PHE A 73 7.47 1.65 10.42
CA PHE A 73 7.18 2.22 9.10
C PHE A 73 7.38 1.18 7.98
N ASP A 74 8.52 0.49 8.02
CA ASP A 74 8.97 -0.38 6.94
C ASP A 74 8.20 -1.72 6.96
N ASP A 75 7.99 -2.31 8.14
CA ASP A 75 7.17 -3.50 8.32
C ASP A 75 5.71 -3.25 7.94
N GLY A 76 5.12 -2.16 8.44
CA GLY A 76 3.76 -1.74 8.12
C GLY A 76 3.56 -1.41 6.63
N TYR A 77 4.62 -0.93 5.96
CA TYR A 77 4.61 -0.76 4.50
C TYR A 77 4.53 -2.09 3.76
N GLN A 78 5.30 -3.11 4.18
CA GLN A 78 5.23 -4.45 3.56
C GLN A 78 3.85 -5.08 3.74
N GLU A 79 3.28 -5.00 4.94
CA GLU A 79 1.91 -5.48 5.22
C GLU A 79 0.88 -4.76 4.34
N PHE A 80 0.92 -3.43 4.28
CA PHE A 80 0.04 -2.62 3.45
C PHE A 80 0.14 -3.01 1.96
N LYS A 81 1.37 -3.15 1.46
CA LYS A 81 1.66 -3.55 0.07
C LYS A 81 1.11 -4.93 -0.26
N ILE A 82 1.27 -5.93 0.62
CA ILE A 82 0.69 -7.27 0.45
C ILE A 82 -0.84 -7.18 0.37
N GLY A 83 -1.47 -6.43 1.29
CA GLY A 83 -2.94 -6.25 1.30
C GLY A 83 -3.48 -5.63 0.01
N GLU A 84 -2.83 -4.59 -0.51
CA GLU A 84 -3.22 -3.96 -1.78
C GLU A 84 -2.92 -4.85 -3.00
N MET A 85 -1.82 -5.62 -3.02
CA MET A 85 -1.54 -6.60 -4.09
C MET A 85 -2.64 -7.67 -4.19
N LEU A 86 -3.09 -8.24 -3.06
CA LEU A 86 -4.18 -9.22 -3.03
C LEU A 86 -5.51 -8.59 -3.48
N LYS A 87 -5.81 -7.37 -3.01
CA LYS A 87 -7.00 -6.60 -3.38
C LYS A 87 -7.03 -6.21 -4.86
N LEU A 88 -5.88 -5.93 -5.46
CA LEU A 88 -5.75 -5.69 -6.90
C LEU A 88 -5.98 -6.99 -7.68
N ALA A 89 -5.29 -8.07 -7.31
CA ALA A 89 -5.45 -9.39 -7.93
C ALA A 89 -6.91 -9.87 -7.94
N ARG A 90 -7.66 -9.63 -6.85
CA ARG A 90 -9.09 -9.92 -6.78
C ARG A 90 -9.94 -9.02 -7.67
N LYS A 91 -9.62 -7.73 -7.78
CA LYS A 91 -10.34 -6.80 -8.68
C LYS A 91 -10.13 -7.15 -10.15
N GLU A 92 -8.94 -7.65 -10.52
CA GLU A 92 -8.64 -8.08 -11.89
C GLU A 92 -9.47 -9.28 -12.33
N THR A 93 -9.84 -10.19 -11.41
CA THR A 93 -10.73 -11.33 -11.70
C THR A 93 -12.23 -10.99 -11.58
N GLY A 94 -12.57 -9.74 -11.21
CA GLY A 94 -13.94 -9.28 -11.04
C GLY A 94 -14.63 -9.75 -9.75
N LEU A 95 -13.94 -10.52 -8.89
CA LEU A 95 -14.51 -11.11 -7.68
C LEU A 95 -14.70 -10.05 -6.57
N THR A 96 -15.76 -10.20 -5.79
CA THR A 96 -16.00 -9.47 -4.54
C THR A 96 -15.30 -10.15 -3.36
N GLN A 97 -15.21 -9.46 -2.22
CA GLN A 97 -14.70 -10.06 -0.99
C GLN A 97 -15.61 -11.20 -0.45
N GLU A 98 -16.87 -11.25 -0.86
CA GLU A 98 -17.79 -12.34 -0.47
C GLU A 98 -17.51 -13.59 -1.30
N ASP A 99 -17.36 -13.45 -2.62
CA ASP A 99 -17.09 -14.59 -3.53
C ASP A 99 -15.76 -15.29 -3.16
N VAL A 100 -14.74 -14.53 -2.77
CA VAL A 100 -13.48 -15.09 -2.27
C VAL A 100 -13.64 -15.69 -0.88
N ALA A 101 -14.52 -15.16 -0.03
CA ALA A 101 -14.81 -15.76 1.27
C ALA A 101 -15.50 -17.12 1.12
N GLU A 102 -16.46 -17.23 0.21
CA GLU A 102 -17.15 -18.48 -0.14
C GLU A 102 -16.16 -19.53 -0.69
N ALA A 103 -15.35 -19.14 -1.68
CA ALA A 103 -14.34 -20.01 -2.28
C ALA A 103 -13.22 -20.45 -1.30
N MET A 104 -12.92 -19.64 -0.28
CA MET A 104 -11.97 -19.99 0.80
C MET A 104 -12.65 -20.63 2.02
N HIS A 105 -13.96 -20.90 1.99
CA HIS A 105 -14.76 -21.39 3.12
C HIS A 105 -14.54 -20.58 4.41
N THR A 106 -14.54 -19.26 4.29
CA THR A 106 -14.31 -18.32 5.39
C THR A 106 -15.34 -17.20 5.40
N LYS A 107 -15.15 -16.19 6.26
CA LYS A 107 -16.04 -15.01 6.35
C LYS A 107 -15.45 -13.85 5.55
N LYS A 108 -16.29 -13.01 4.93
CA LYS A 108 -15.86 -11.74 4.32
C LYS A 108 -15.03 -10.85 5.25
N SER A 109 -15.27 -10.88 6.56
CA SER A 109 -14.43 -10.16 7.53
C SER A 109 -12.99 -10.69 7.59
N ALA A 110 -12.74 -11.97 7.31
CA ALA A 110 -11.39 -12.52 7.19
C ALA A 110 -10.71 -12.05 5.90
N ILE A 111 -11.42 -12.04 4.77
CA ILE A 111 -10.91 -11.48 3.50
C ILE A 111 -10.62 -9.98 3.63
N SER A 112 -11.52 -9.22 4.26
CA SER A 112 -11.31 -7.79 4.51
C SER A 112 -10.11 -7.54 5.43
N ARG A 113 -9.89 -8.38 6.46
CA ARG A 113 -8.68 -8.31 7.29
C ARG A 113 -7.42 -8.61 6.48
N ILE A 114 -7.41 -9.67 5.66
CA ILE A 114 -6.29 -10.01 4.76
C ILE A 114 -5.94 -8.84 3.83
N GLU A 115 -6.94 -8.13 3.29
CA GLU A 115 -6.74 -7.05 2.32
C GLU A 115 -6.43 -5.66 2.91
N ASN A 116 -6.64 -5.44 4.21
CA ASN A 116 -6.47 -4.12 4.83
C ASN A 116 -5.56 -4.12 6.07
N HIS A 117 -5.32 -5.30 6.65
CA HIS A 117 -4.56 -5.53 7.89
C HIS A 117 -3.81 -6.87 7.76
N ALA A 118 -2.86 -6.91 6.83
CA ALA A 118 -2.18 -8.12 6.37
C ALA A 118 -1.17 -8.73 7.36
N GLN A 119 -1.30 -8.42 8.65
CA GLN A 119 -0.46 -8.94 9.72
C GLN A 119 -0.70 -10.45 9.88
N ASP A 120 0.37 -11.21 10.11
CA ASP A 120 0.34 -12.65 10.39
C ASP A 120 -0.45 -13.54 9.39
N ILE A 121 -0.51 -13.16 8.10
CA ILE A 121 -1.13 -14.03 7.09
C ILE A 121 -0.27 -15.29 6.91
N ARG A 122 -0.91 -16.46 7.08
CA ARG A 122 -0.27 -17.76 6.83
C ARG A 122 0.04 -17.94 5.35
N LEU A 123 1.20 -18.53 5.05
CA LEU A 123 1.60 -18.87 3.68
C LEU A 123 0.52 -19.67 2.92
N SER A 124 -0.11 -20.65 3.56
CA SER A 124 -1.20 -21.43 2.95
C SER A 124 -2.43 -20.59 2.58
N THR A 125 -2.70 -19.51 3.32
CA THR A 125 -3.76 -18.55 2.98
C THR A 125 -3.39 -17.74 1.74
N LEU A 126 -2.14 -17.30 1.61
CA LEU A 126 -1.65 -16.62 0.40
C LEU A 126 -1.69 -17.54 -0.83
N GLN A 127 -1.30 -18.81 -0.67
CA GLN A 127 -1.35 -19.82 -1.74
C GLN A 127 -2.79 -20.07 -2.21
N ALA A 128 -3.73 -20.25 -1.28
CA ALA A 128 -5.15 -20.42 -1.60
C ALA A 128 -5.75 -19.18 -2.30
N PHE A 129 -5.41 -17.98 -1.83
CA PHE A 129 -5.85 -16.73 -2.46
C PHE A 129 -5.30 -16.61 -3.89
N ALA A 130 -4.00 -16.86 -4.09
CA ALA A 130 -3.37 -16.84 -5.40
C ALA A 130 -4.02 -17.84 -6.37
N HIS A 131 -4.29 -19.07 -5.91
CA HIS A 131 -4.96 -20.11 -6.69
C HIS A 131 -6.36 -19.68 -7.16
N ILE A 132 -7.20 -19.10 -6.27
CA ILE A 132 -8.53 -18.59 -6.63
C ILE A 132 -8.43 -17.44 -7.65
N MET A 133 -7.37 -16.63 -7.59
CA MET A 133 -7.12 -15.58 -8.59
C MET A 133 -6.48 -16.09 -9.90
N GLY A 134 -6.23 -17.39 -10.04
CA GLY A 134 -5.51 -17.95 -11.19
C GLY A 134 -4.05 -17.50 -11.30
N LYS A 135 -3.43 -17.14 -10.17
CA LYS A 135 -2.05 -16.62 -10.08
C LYS A 135 -1.14 -17.60 -9.31
N GLU A 136 0.16 -17.49 -9.56
CA GLU A 136 1.20 -18.24 -8.85
C GLU A 136 1.80 -17.39 -7.72
N LEU A 137 1.95 -17.95 -6.51
CA LEU A 137 2.67 -17.29 -5.43
C LEU A 137 4.17 -17.54 -5.55
N LYS A 138 4.96 -16.47 -5.70
CA LYS A 138 6.43 -16.53 -5.68
C LYS A 138 6.95 -15.83 -4.43
N ILE A 139 7.93 -16.47 -3.80
CA ILE A 139 8.63 -15.95 -2.60
C ILE A 139 10.09 -15.77 -2.99
N GLN A 140 10.66 -14.62 -2.65
CA GLN A 140 12.06 -14.30 -2.84
C GLN A 140 12.59 -13.69 -1.54
N LEU A 141 13.81 -14.08 -1.15
CA LEU A 141 14.60 -13.37 -0.15
C LEU A 141 15.48 -12.35 -0.89
N VAL A 142 15.57 -11.14 -0.36
CA VAL A 142 16.30 -9.98 -0.92
C VAL A 142 17.32 -9.44 0.06
#